data_AF-A0AAV2NGK5-F1
#
_entry.id   AF-A0AAV2NGK5-F1
#
_cell.length_a   1.000
_cell.length_b   1.000
_cell.length_c   1.000
_cell.angle_alpha   90.00
_cell.angle_beta   90.00
_cell.angle_gamma   90.00
#
_symmetry.space_group_name_H-M   'P 1'
#
loop_
_entity.id
_entity.type
_entity.pdbx_description
1 polymer ?
#
loop_
_entity_poly.entity_id
_entity_poly.type
_entity_poly.pdbx_seq_one_letter_code
_entity_poly.pdbx_strand_id
1 'polypeptide(L)'
;MRMYTLAEHPISKDEFQRSVKICTGSMLSTHIIDTVFALFDMDGDGQLSYKEFIAIMKDRLHRGFKSQLRNEGWEAFKFCVKQEMKAS
;
A
#
# COMPACT_ATOMS: atom_id res chain seq x y z
N MET A 1 -4.44 -0.18 -12.13
CA MET A 1 -4.52 0.28 -10.73
C MET A 1 -4.18 1.76 -10.51
N ARG A 2 -3.43 2.44 -11.39
CA ARG A 2 -3.16 3.88 -11.23
C ARG A 2 -4.40 4.80 -11.30
N MET A 3 -5.54 4.30 -11.76
CA MET A 3 -6.76 5.10 -11.90
C MET A 3 -7.30 5.55 -10.53
N TYR A 4 -7.49 4.63 -9.58
CA TYR A 4 -7.97 4.94 -8.23
C TYR A 4 -6.99 5.80 -7.44
N THR A 5 -5.69 5.59 -7.65
CA THR A 5 -4.64 6.37 -6.98
C THR A 5 -4.51 7.81 -7.48
N LEU A 6 -4.95 8.08 -8.70
CA LEU A 6 -4.89 9.42 -9.31
C LEU A 6 -6.18 10.21 -9.15
N ALA A 7 -7.30 9.52 -8.90
CA ALA A 7 -8.61 10.14 -8.72
C ALA A 7 -8.89 10.57 -7.27
N GLU A 8 -7.97 10.32 -6.32
CA GLU A 8 -8.17 10.49 -4.87
C GLU A 8 -9.48 9.88 -4.35
N HIS A 9 -10.01 8.88 -5.08
CA HIS A 9 -11.28 8.26 -4.75
C HIS A 9 -11.04 7.01 -3.90
N PRO A 10 -11.68 6.90 -2.72
CA PRO A 10 -11.60 5.69 -1.91
C PRO A 10 -12.22 4.51 -2.66
N ILE A 11 -11.75 3.30 -2.36
CA ILE A 11 -12.17 2.07 -3.05
C ILE A 11 -13.14 1.31 -2.15
N SER A 12 -14.37 1.12 -2.61
CA SER A 12 -15.37 0.30 -1.92
C SER A 12 -15.12 -1.21 -2.08
N LYS A 13 -15.75 -2.03 -1.23
CA LYS A 13 -15.69 -3.50 -1.33
C LYS A 13 -16.11 -4.03 -2.70
N ASP A 14 -17.17 -3.48 -3.28
CA ASP A 14 -17.69 -3.90 -4.58
C ASP A 14 -16.73 -3.56 -5.72
N GLU A 15 -16.11 -2.39 -5.67
CA GLU A 15 -15.08 -1.98 -6.64
C GLU A 15 -13.82 -2.83 -6.53
N PHE A 16 -13.43 -3.15 -5.30
CA PHE A 16 -12.30 -4.03 -5.05
C PHE A 16 -12.59 -5.44 -5.61
N GLN A 17 -13.75 -6.01 -5.33
CA GLN A 17 -14.17 -7.32 -5.86
C GLN A 17 -14.21 -7.34 -7.39
N ARG A 18 -14.79 -6.31 -8.02
CA ARG A 18 -14.79 -6.16 -9.48
C ARG A 18 -13.37 -6.07 -10.04
N SER A 19 -12.52 -5.27 -9.41
CA SER A 19 -11.13 -5.10 -9.83
C SER A 19 -10.34 -6.41 -9.75
N VAL A 20 -10.49 -7.17 -8.67
CA VAL A 20 -9.85 -8.49 -8.52
C VAL A 20 -10.32 -9.46 -9.59
N LYS A 21 -11.63 -9.50 -9.88
CA LYS A 21 -12.19 -10.36 -10.94
C LYS A 21 -11.62 -10.01 -12.31
N ILE A 22 -11.53 -8.72 -12.64
CA ILE A 22 -10.96 -8.26 -13.92
C ILE A 22 -9.47 -8.60 -14.01
N CYS A 23 -8.69 -8.39 -12.94
CA CYS A 23 -7.25 -8.57 -12.98
C CYS A 23 -6.79 -10.04 -12.89
N THR A 24 -7.53 -10.89 -12.18
CA THR A 24 -7.12 -12.27 -11.87
C THR A 24 -7.99 -13.34 -12.52
N GLY A 25 -9.12 -12.94 -13.12
CA GLY A 25 -10.15 -13.86 -13.62
C GLY A 25 -10.93 -14.59 -12.51
N SER A 26 -10.57 -14.40 -11.23
CA SER A 26 -11.11 -15.16 -10.10
C SER A 26 -12.08 -14.31 -9.28
N MET A 27 -13.19 -14.92 -8.84
CA MET A 27 -14.07 -14.28 -7.85
C MET A 27 -13.64 -14.70 -6.45
N LEU A 28 -13.36 -13.73 -5.60
CA LEU A 28 -13.11 -13.99 -4.19
C LEU A 28 -14.43 -14.16 -3.45
N SER A 29 -14.43 -14.96 -2.38
CA SER A 29 -15.58 -15.04 -1.49
C SER A 29 -15.69 -13.76 -0.65
N THR A 30 -16.92 -13.45 -0.24
CA THR A 30 -17.23 -12.27 0.59
C THR A 30 -16.38 -12.24 1.85
N HIS A 31 -16.20 -13.38 2.52
CA HIS A 31 -15.36 -13.49 3.72
C HIS A 31 -13.90 -13.07 3.50
N ILE A 32 -13.32 -13.35 2.32
CA ILE A 32 -11.96 -12.91 2.00
C ILE A 32 -11.92 -11.40 1.82
N ILE A 33 -12.92 -10.82 1.14
CA ILE A 33 -13.04 -9.36 0.98
C ILE A 33 -13.19 -8.70 2.34
N ASP A 34 -14.07 -9.21 3.20
CA ASP A 34 -14.29 -8.68 4.54
C ASP A 34 -13.02 -8.76 5.40
N THR A 35 -12.28 -9.86 5.32
CA THR A 35 -11.01 -10.03 6.04
C THR A 35 -9.96 -9.02 5.55
N VAL A 36 -9.87 -8.79 4.24
CA VAL A 36 -8.95 -7.79 3.69
C VAL A 36 -9.31 -6.40 4.22
N PHE A 37 -10.58 -6.01 4.17
CA PHE A 37 -10.99 -4.69 4.66
C PHE A 37 -10.76 -4.57 6.18
N ALA A 38 -11.12 -5.57 6.97
CA ALA A 38 -10.87 -5.56 8.41
C ALA A 38 -9.38 -5.43 8.82
N LEU A 39 -8.45 -5.80 7.93
CA LEU A 39 -7.01 -5.69 8.19
C LEU A 39 -6.41 -4.34 7.79
N PHE A 40 -7.01 -3.64 6.83
CA PHE A 40 -6.37 -2.52 6.14
C PHE A 40 -7.17 -1.23 6.11
N ASP A 41 -8.49 -1.30 6.34
CA ASP A 41 -9.35 -0.14 6.65
C ASP A 41 -9.08 0.27 8.10
N MET A 42 -8.27 1.31 8.29
CA MET A 42 -7.80 1.73 9.61
C MET A 42 -8.77 2.67 10.30
N ASP A 43 -9.54 3.43 9.55
CA ASP A 43 -10.53 4.37 10.08
C ASP A 43 -11.94 3.75 10.18
N GLY A 44 -12.16 2.60 9.56
CA GLY A 44 -13.38 1.80 9.68
C GLY A 44 -14.54 2.33 8.85
N ASP A 45 -14.28 3.12 7.80
CA ASP A 45 -15.31 3.72 6.96
C ASP A 45 -15.92 2.73 5.94
N GLY A 46 -15.38 1.50 5.87
CA GLY A 46 -15.81 0.44 4.96
C GLY A 46 -15.22 0.57 3.56
N GLN A 47 -14.27 1.49 3.36
CA GLN A 47 -13.58 1.76 2.11
C GLN A 47 -12.06 1.68 2.33
N LEU A 48 -11.31 1.69 1.24
CA LEU A 48 -9.85 1.81 1.29
C LEU A 48 -9.45 3.14 0.67
N SER A 49 -8.97 4.05 1.49
CA SER A 49 -8.34 5.27 1.03
C SER A 49 -7.07 4.95 0.22
N TYR A 50 -6.58 5.93 -0.53
CA TYR A 50 -5.33 5.79 -1.28
C TYR A 50 -4.15 5.34 -0.39
N LYS A 51 -4.08 5.87 0.84
CA LYS A 51 -2.99 5.55 1.78
C LYS A 51 -3.05 4.10 2.23
N GLU A 52 -4.23 3.62 2.58
CA GLU A 52 -4.47 2.24 3.03
C GLU A 52 -4.22 1.24 1.90
N PHE A 53 -4.73 1.53 0.70
CA PHE A 53 -4.52 0.68 -0.46
C PHE A 53 -3.03 0.55 -0.83
N ILE A 54 -2.27 1.65 -0.80
CA ILE A 54 -0.83 1.60 -1.06
C ILE A 54 -0.07 0.86 0.04
N ALA A 55 -0.52 0.95 1.29
CA ALA A 55 0.07 0.18 2.39
C ALA A 55 -0.05 -1.33 2.12
N ILE A 56 -1.21 -1.81 1.65
CA ILE A 56 -1.42 -3.21 1.21
C ILE A 56 -0.39 -3.61 0.16
N MET A 57 -0.28 -2.80 -0.90
CA MET A 57 0.56 -3.14 -2.06
C MET A 57 2.06 -3.12 -1.72
N LYS A 58 2.48 -2.22 -0.83
CA LYS A 58 3.87 -2.15 -0.35
C LYS A 58 4.22 -3.29 0.59
N ASP A 59 3.32 -3.73 1.46
CA ASP A 59 3.58 -4.86 2.36
C ASP A 59 3.77 -6.16 1.56
N ARG A 60 2.96 -6.35 0.51
CA ARG A 60 3.01 -7.52 -0.36
C ARG A 60 4.29 -7.62 -1.20
N LEU A 61 4.83 -6.48 -1.66
CA LEU A 61 6.11 -6.45 -2.40
C LEU A 61 7.26 -7.08 -1.62
N HIS A 62 7.24 -6.92 -0.30
CA HIS A 62 8.30 -7.38 0.57
C HIS A 62 8.06 -8.79 1.11
N ARG A 63 6.88 -9.40 0.91
CA ARG A 63 6.52 -10.74 1.45
C ARG A 63 6.85 -10.91 2.94
N GLY A 64 6.73 -9.86 3.74
CA GLY A 64 7.13 -9.86 5.16
C GLY A 64 8.65 -9.71 5.40
N PHE A 65 9.50 -9.78 4.37
CA PHE A 65 10.91 -9.38 4.45
C PHE A 65 11.02 -7.86 4.29
N LYS A 66 10.70 -7.13 5.35
CA LYS A 66 11.15 -5.74 5.47
C LYS A 66 12.66 -5.78 5.67
N SER A 67 13.45 -5.79 4.59
CA SER A 67 14.84 -5.37 4.68
C SER A 67 14.82 -3.87 4.99
N GLN A 68 14.61 -3.52 6.25
CA GLN A 68 15.33 -2.38 6.76
C GLN A 68 16.80 -2.79 6.69
N LEU A 69 17.42 -2.62 5.51
CA LEU A 69 18.77 -2.11 5.50
C LEU A 69 18.64 -0.76 6.20
N ARG A 70 18.64 -0.75 7.54
CA ARG A 70 18.90 0.46 8.28
C ARG A 70 20.28 0.83 7.76
N ASN A 71 20.33 1.87 6.93
CA ASN A 71 21.58 2.54 6.66
C ASN A 71 21.98 3.07 8.04
N GLU A 72 22.83 2.32 8.72
CA GLU A 72 23.41 2.68 10.01
C GLU A 72 24.88 3.03 9.80
N GLY A 73 25.41 3.81 10.73
CA GLY A 73 26.81 4.22 10.70
C GLY A 73 27.14 5.10 9.49
N TRP A 74 28.24 4.76 8.82
CA TRP A 74 28.90 5.65 7.86
C TRP A 74 28.08 5.94 6.59
N GLU A 75 27.31 4.96 6.11
CA GLU A 75 26.48 5.14 4.91
C GLU A 75 25.26 6.04 5.18
N ALA A 76 24.70 5.98 6.39
CA ALA A 76 23.65 6.90 6.85
C ALA A 76 24.18 8.34 6.92
N PHE A 77 25.36 8.51 7.53
CA PHE A 77 26.01 9.80 7.69
C PHE A 77 26.31 10.46 6.33
N LYS A 78 26.93 9.73 5.39
CA LYS A 78 27.18 10.23 4.03
C LYS A 78 25.89 10.67 3.34
N PHE A 79 24.82 9.89 3.49
CA PHE A 79 23.54 10.21 2.88
C PHE A 79 22.98 11.53 3.43
N CYS A 80 22.97 11.73 4.75
CA CYS A 80 22.53 12.98 5.38
C CYS A 80 23.36 14.18 4.92
N VAL A 81 24.69 14.09 4.97
CA VAL A 81 25.59 15.18 4.54
C VAL A 81 25.35 15.54 3.07
N LYS A 82 25.18 14.53 2.21
CA LYS A 82 24.92 14.75 0.78
C LYS A 82 23.57 15.43 0.51
N GLN A 83 22.55 15.18 1.33
CA GLN A 83 21.25 15.86 1.20
C GLN A 83 21.34 17.31 1.66
N GLU A 84 22.02 17.56 2.78
CA GLU A 84 22.22 18.92 3.31
C GLU A 84 22.99 19.81 2.32
N MET A 85 24.02 19.24 1.67
CA MET A 85 24.80 19.93 0.63
C MET A 85 24.03 20.19 -0.66
N LYS A 86 22.91 19.49 -0.91
CA LYS A 86 22.03 19.73 -2.07
C LYS A 86 20.93 20.75 -1.76
N ALA A 87 20.64 20.97 -0.48
CA ALA A 87 19.64 21.92 -0.02
C ALA A 87 20.23 23.34 0.19
N SER A 88 21.56 23.45 0.22
CA SER A 88 22.33 24.70 0.10
C SER A 88 22.57 25.04 -1.37
#